data_AF-A0A382Y730-F1
#
_entry.id   AF-A0A382Y730-F1
#
_cell.length_a   1.000
_cell.length_b   1.000
_cell.length_c   1.000
_cell.angle_alpha   90.00
_cell.angle_beta   90.00
_cell.angle_gamma   90.00
#
_symmetry.space_group_name_H-M   'P 1'
#
loop_
_entity.id
_entity.type
_entity.pdbx_description
1 polymer ?
#
loop_
_entity_poly.entity_id
_entity_poly.type
_entity_poly.pdbx_seq_one_letter_code
_entity_poly.pdbx_strand_id
1 'polypeptide(L)'
;VEKNKKETLLKRLGESQVWKSIIRSGVPRSRRQRMYAVLGNVFLHLHPARLPRHAVKIGYTWCMGGLSFFLFVVLTITGILLMFYYRPTVEYAYTDIIDLTEQVPLGIMRELHRWGAHAMVLTVWLHMLRVFMTGSYKPPREFNWGVGVLLMTMTLFLSFTGYLLPWDQLAIWAVTVGTNMARAHPFIG
;
A
#
# COMPACT_ATOMS: atom_id res chain seq x y z
N VAL A 1 6.49 40.46 18.71
CA VAL A 1 5.45 40.13 17.69
C VAL A 1 5.54 38.68 17.20
N GLU A 2 6.73 38.10 17.02
CA GLU A 2 6.92 36.71 16.54
C GLU A 2 6.34 35.59 17.44
N LYS A 3 6.42 35.73 18.77
CA LYS A 3 5.98 34.70 19.73
C LYS A 3 4.48 34.40 19.64
N ASN A 4 3.67 35.43 19.42
CA ASN A 4 2.21 35.34 19.30
C ASN A 4 1.79 34.64 17.98
N LYS A 5 2.58 34.82 16.90
CA LYS A 5 2.34 34.16 15.60
C LYS A 5 2.63 32.66 15.66
N LYS A 6 3.66 32.22 16.41
CA LYS A 6 3.97 30.80 16.64
C LYS A 6 2.90 30.10 17.49
N GLU A 7 2.40 30.73 18.55
CA GLU A 7 1.27 30.17 19.33
C GLU A 7 -0.01 30.05 18.49
N THR A 8 -0.27 31.03 17.62
CA THR A 8 -1.42 31.01 16.71
C THR A 8 -1.29 29.91 15.65
N LEU A 9 -0.09 29.69 15.10
CA LEU A 9 0.17 28.61 14.15
C LEU A 9 0.11 27.22 14.82
N LEU A 10 0.65 27.07 16.03
CA LEU A 10 0.58 25.82 16.79
C LEU A 10 -0.86 25.48 17.20
N LYS A 11 -1.68 26.47 17.59
CA LYS A 11 -3.13 26.27 17.82
C LYS A 11 -3.86 25.88 16.53
N ARG A 12 -3.56 26.55 15.40
CA ARG A 12 -4.15 26.20 14.09
C ARG A 12 -3.77 24.80 13.62
N LEU A 13 -2.51 24.39 13.84
CA LEU A 13 -2.07 23.03 13.55
C LEU A 13 -2.75 22.02 14.48
N GLY A 14 -2.85 22.32 15.77
CA GLY A 14 -3.54 21.50 16.77
C GLY A 14 -5.05 21.36 16.55
N GLU A 15 -5.68 22.36 15.93
CA GLU A 15 -7.11 22.33 15.59
C GLU A 15 -7.41 21.81 14.18
N SER A 16 -6.37 21.61 13.36
CA SER A 16 -6.51 21.12 11.99
C SER A 16 -7.15 19.73 11.95
N GLN A 17 -7.93 19.47 10.90
CA GLN A 17 -8.56 18.17 10.67
C GLN A 17 -7.50 17.05 10.59
N VAL A 18 -6.31 17.36 10.07
CA VAL A 18 -5.18 16.43 9.99
C VAL A 18 -4.67 16.05 11.38
N TRP A 19 -4.42 17.02 12.27
CA TRP A 19 -3.96 16.74 13.63
C TRP A 19 -5.01 15.99 14.46
N LYS A 20 -6.28 16.38 14.35
CA LYS A 20 -7.40 15.65 14.99
C LYS A 20 -7.60 14.24 14.43
N SER A 21 -7.21 13.99 13.17
CA SER A 21 -7.27 12.66 12.57
C SER A 21 -6.09 11.77 12.96
N ILE A 22 -4.92 12.34 13.28
CA ILE A 22 -3.73 11.60 13.77
C ILE A 22 -3.83 11.34 15.28
N ILE A 23 -4.14 12.37 16.08
CA ILE A 23 -4.32 12.28 17.53
C ILE A 23 -5.82 12.41 17.83
N ARG A 24 -6.51 11.27 17.76
CA ARG A 24 -7.99 11.20 17.79
C ARG A 24 -8.63 11.35 19.16
N SER A 25 -7.88 11.27 20.26
CA SER A 25 -8.46 11.31 21.60
C SER A 25 -7.54 11.97 22.63
N GLY A 26 -8.09 12.90 23.42
CA GLY A 26 -7.51 13.30 24.71
C GLY A 26 -7.55 12.15 25.72
N VAL A 27 -7.11 12.40 26.97
CA VAL A 27 -7.00 11.37 28.02
C VAL A 27 -8.35 10.64 28.21
N PRO A 28 -8.44 9.35 27.86
CA PRO A 28 -9.71 8.64 27.85
C PRO A 28 -10.19 8.34 29.27
N ARG A 29 -11.40 8.80 29.64
CA ARG A 29 -11.94 8.66 31.00
C ARG A 29 -12.81 7.42 31.20
N SER A 30 -13.40 6.88 30.13
CA SER A 30 -14.22 5.65 30.18
C SER A 30 -13.55 4.45 29.51
N ARG A 31 -13.97 3.23 29.86
CA ARG A 31 -13.48 1.98 29.21
C ARG A 31 -13.74 1.98 27.70
N ARG A 32 -14.90 2.48 27.27
CA ARG A 32 -15.27 2.59 25.85
C ARG A 32 -14.39 3.61 25.11
N GLN A 33 -14.11 4.75 25.72
CA GLN A 33 -13.25 5.77 25.15
C GLN A 33 -11.78 5.32 25.05
N ARG A 34 -11.30 4.53 26.04
CA ARG A 34 -9.99 3.86 25.98
C ARG A 34 -9.91 2.90 24.78
N MET A 35 -10.96 2.12 24.53
CA MET A 35 -11.01 1.24 23.36
C MET A 35 -10.96 2.03 22.04
N TYR A 36 -11.72 3.12 21.91
CA TYR A 36 -11.66 3.95 20.70
C TYR A 36 -10.32 4.65 20.52
N ALA A 37 -9.65 5.05 21.62
CA ALA A 37 -8.29 5.60 21.59
C ALA A 37 -7.27 4.56 21.09
N VAL A 38 -7.37 3.32 21.56
CA VAL A 38 -6.51 2.20 21.13
C VAL A 38 -6.76 1.84 19.66
N LEU A 39 -8.02 1.70 19.24
CA LEU A 39 -8.40 1.41 17.85
C LEU A 39 -8.09 2.56 16.89
N GLY A 40 -8.02 3.78 17.40
CA GLY A 40 -7.76 5.00 16.63
C GLY A 40 -6.28 5.27 16.39
N ASN A 41 -5.38 4.64 17.14
CA ASN A 41 -3.95 4.94 17.14
C ASN A 41 -3.14 3.88 16.38
N VAL A 42 -2.19 4.32 15.55
CA VAL A 42 -1.38 3.45 14.67
C VAL A 42 -0.57 2.42 15.46
N PHE A 43 -0.08 2.75 16.65
CA PHE A 43 0.74 1.79 17.42
C PHE A 43 -0.09 0.87 18.32
N LEU A 44 -1.21 1.38 18.85
CA LEU A 44 -2.02 0.63 19.81
C LEU A 44 -3.03 -0.32 19.13
N HIS A 45 -3.37 -0.09 17.85
CA HIS A 45 -4.32 -0.95 17.14
C HIS A 45 -3.73 -2.29 16.68
N LEU A 46 -2.40 -2.48 16.71
CA LEU A 46 -1.75 -3.71 16.26
C LEU A 46 -2.13 -4.93 17.13
N HIS A 47 -2.38 -4.71 18.42
CA HIS A 47 -2.86 -5.72 19.36
C HIS A 47 -4.16 -5.26 20.05
N PRO A 48 -5.31 -5.33 19.37
CA PRO A 48 -6.57 -4.92 19.97
C PRO A 48 -6.99 -5.94 21.03
N ALA A 49 -7.02 -5.54 22.30
CA ALA A 49 -7.41 -6.41 23.41
C ALA A 49 -8.83 -7.00 23.29
N ARG A 50 -9.72 -6.37 22.49
CA ARG A 50 -11.08 -6.86 22.18
C ARG A 50 -11.50 -6.41 20.78
N LEU A 51 -11.93 -7.36 19.95
CA LEU A 51 -12.51 -7.11 18.63
C LEU A 51 -14.05 -7.28 18.67
N PRO A 52 -14.84 -6.36 18.10
CA PRO A 52 -16.27 -6.55 18.00
C PRO A 52 -16.58 -7.70 17.03
N ARG A 53 -17.51 -8.59 17.40
CA ARG A 53 -17.83 -9.81 16.63
C ARG A 53 -18.20 -9.54 15.16
N HIS A 54 -18.78 -8.38 14.86
CA HIS A 54 -19.14 -8.01 13.49
C HIS A 54 -17.92 -7.68 12.60
N ALA A 55 -16.81 -7.23 13.17
CA ALA A 55 -15.60 -6.89 12.40
C ALA A 55 -14.86 -8.14 11.89
N VAL A 56 -15.02 -9.27 12.60
CA VAL A 56 -14.41 -10.57 12.26
C VAL A 56 -15.29 -11.39 11.31
N LYS A 57 -16.53 -10.95 11.04
CA LYS A 57 -17.40 -11.64 10.08
C LYS A 57 -16.80 -11.54 8.68
N ILE A 58 -16.38 -12.69 8.14
CA ILE A 58 -15.79 -12.82 6.80
C ILE A 58 -16.68 -12.15 5.74
N GLY A 59 -17.99 -12.32 5.82
CA GLY A 59 -18.94 -11.72 4.86
C GLY A 59 -18.96 -10.19 4.81
N TYR A 60 -18.50 -9.48 5.86
CA TYR A 60 -18.54 -8.01 5.92
C TYR A 60 -17.24 -7.33 5.46
N THR A 61 -16.10 -8.00 5.63
CA THR A 61 -14.77 -7.40 5.40
C THR A 61 -13.95 -8.18 4.39
N TRP A 62 -14.34 -9.43 4.08
CA TRP A 62 -13.61 -10.40 3.25
C TRP A 62 -12.12 -10.53 3.62
N CYS A 63 -11.76 -10.05 4.82
CA CYS A 63 -10.40 -9.83 5.30
C CYS A 63 -9.45 -9.17 4.27
N MET A 64 -9.96 -8.38 3.31
CA MET A 64 -9.17 -7.91 2.16
C MET A 64 -7.98 -7.01 2.54
N GLY A 65 -8.12 -6.23 3.63
CA GLY A 65 -7.01 -5.44 4.16
C GLY A 65 -5.90 -6.31 4.77
N GLY A 66 -6.26 -7.38 5.47
CA GLY A 66 -5.29 -8.35 6.00
C GLY A 66 -4.66 -9.20 4.89
N LEU A 67 -5.46 -9.58 3.89
CA LEU A 67 -5.00 -10.35 2.74
C LEU A 67 -4.00 -9.56 1.88
N SER A 68 -4.25 -8.27 1.64
CA SER A 68 -3.29 -7.41 0.92
C SER A 68 -1.97 -7.25 1.68
N PHE A 69 -2.00 -7.14 3.01
CA PHE A 69 -0.78 -7.14 3.82
C PHE A 69 -0.04 -8.49 3.77
N PHE A 70 -0.76 -9.60 3.84
CA PHE A 70 -0.18 -10.93 3.69
C PHE A 70 0.51 -11.10 2.32
N LEU A 71 -0.16 -10.70 1.24
CA LEU A 71 0.39 -10.74 -0.11
C LEU A 71 1.64 -9.85 -0.25
N PHE A 72 1.64 -8.66 0.38
CA PHE A 72 2.83 -7.80 0.43
C PHE A 72 4.03 -8.51 1.08
N VAL A 73 3.82 -9.23 2.19
CA VAL A 73 4.90 -10.00 2.84
C VAL A 73 5.40 -11.12 1.93
N VAL A 74 4.49 -11.89 1.31
CA VAL A 74 4.84 -12.95 0.35
C VAL A 74 5.64 -12.38 -0.82
N LEU A 75 5.22 -11.25 -1.38
CA LEU A 75 5.92 -10.58 -2.48
C LEU A 75 7.29 -10.06 -2.06
N THR A 76 7.42 -9.52 -0.86
CA THR A 76 8.71 -9.06 -0.33
C THR A 76 9.69 -10.23 -0.22
N ILE A 77 9.26 -11.35 0.35
CA ILE A 77 10.12 -12.54 0.52
C ILE A 77 10.51 -13.13 -0.83
N THR A 78 9.53 -13.38 -1.70
CA THR A 78 9.79 -13.94 -3.03
C THR A 78 10.62 -13.00 -3.89
N GLY A 79 10.39 -11.70 -3.82
CA GLY A 79 11.15 -10.68 -4.54
C GLY A 79 12.62 -10.66 -4.13
N ILE A 80 12.91 -10.66 -2.83
CA ILE A 80 14.29 -10.72 -2.31
C ILE A 80 15.00 -11.98 -2.80
N LEU A 81 14.31 -13.14 -2.80
CA LEU A 81 14.90 -14.38 -3.28
C LEU A 81 15.21 -14.34 -4.77
N LEU A 82 14.32 -13.76 -5.58
CA LEU A 82 14.53 -13.60 -7.03
C LEU A 82 15.68 -12.64 -7.36
N MET A 83 15.90 -11.61 -6.53
CA MET A 83 16.99 -10.65 -6.72
C MET A 83 18.39 -11.30 -6.68
N PHE A 84 18.57 -12.46 -6.02
CA PHE A 84 19.84 -13.18 -6.04
C PHE A 84 20.18 -13.82 -7.39
N TYR A 85 19.17 -14.03 -8.24
CA TYR A 85 19.32 -14.69 -9.53
C TYR A 85 19.15 -13.74 -10.73
N TYR A 86 18.63 -12.52 -10.50
CA TYR A 86 18.34 -11.56 -11.57
C TYR A 86 19.41 -10.47 -11.66
N ARG A 87 19.99 -10.28 -12.85
CA ARG A 87 20.91 -9.17 -13.15
C ARG A 87 20.19 -8.06 -13.93
N PRO A 88 20.16 -6.81 -13.42
CA PRO A 88 19.50 -5.68 -14.07
C PRO A 88 20.36 -5.08 -15.18
N THR A 89 20.73 -5.88 -16.18
CA THR A 89 21.53 -5.49 -17.35
C THR A 89 20.82 -5.93 -18.63
N VAL A 90 20.75 -5.05 -19.63
CA VAL A 90 19.97 -5.27 -20.87
C VAL A 90 20.35 -6.57 -21.58
N GLU A 91 21.63 -6.93 -21.54
CA GLU A 91 22.20 -8.10 -22.19
C GLU A 91 21.76 -9.42 -21.54
N TYR A 92 21.52 -9.41 -20.23
CA TYR A 92 21.27 -10.63 -19.43
C TYR A 92 19.86 -10.69 -18.81
N ALA A 93 19.11 -9.58 -18.77
CA ALA A 93 17.82 -9.51 -18.08
C ALA A 93 16.81 -10.55 -18.60
N TYR A 94 16.71 -10.69 -19.93
CA TYR A 94 15.78 -11.65 -20.55
C TYR A 94 16.24 -13.11 -20.35
N THR A 95 17.54 -13.37 -20.50
CA THR A 95 18.09 -14.73 -20.32
C THR A 95 17.96 -15.18 -18.87
N ASP A 96 18.19 -14.29 -17.91
CA ASP A 96 18.07 -14.61 -16.48
C ASP A 96 16.63 -15.02 -16.12
N ILE A 97 15.61 -14.44 -16.76
CA ILE A 97 14.20 -14.83 -16.57
C ILE A 97 13.89 -16.22 -17.12
N ILE A 98 14.49 -16.59 -18.26
CA ILE A 98 14.38 -17.93 -18.83
C ILE A 98 15.07 -18.94 -17.90
N ASP A 99 16.29 -18.64 -17.47
CA ASP A 99 17.06 -19.51 -16.56
C ASP A 99 16.36 -19.69 -15.21
N LEU A 100 15.74 -18.62 -14.69
CA LEU A 100 14.87 -18.66 -13.51
C LEU A 100 13.69 -19.61 -13.67
N THR A 101 13.19 -19.82 -14.89
CA THR A 101 12.05 -20.69 -15.15
C THR A 101 12.48 -22.15 -15.34
N GLU A 102 13.61 -22.38 -16.02
CA GLU A 102 14.01 -23.71 -16.50
C GLU A 102 15.12 -24.37 -15.66
N GLN A 103 16.02 -23.59 -15.07
CA GLN A 103 17.27 -24.12 -14.49
C GLN A 103 17.37 -23.95 -12.96
N VAL A 104 16.67 -22.96 -12.38
CA VAL A 104 16.75 -22.67 -10.95
C VAL A 104 15.76 -23.54 -10.16
N PRO A 105 16.20 -24.27 -9.11
CA PRO A 105 15.31 -25.12 -8.28
C PRO A 105 14.13 -24.37 -7.64
N LEU A 106 14.24 -23.05 -7.48
CA LEU A 106 13.20 -22.15 -6.97
C LEU A 106 12.42 -21.43 -8.08
N GLY A 107 12.40 -21.92 -9.32
CA GLY A 107 11.70 -21.24 -10.42
C GLY A 107 10.21 -21.02 -10.21
N ILE A 108 9.56 -21.86 -9.39
CA ILE A 108 8.18 -21.67 -8.94
C ILE A 108 7.99 -20.32 -8.21
N MET A 109 9.03 -19.80 -7.56
CA MET A 109 8.98 -18.50 -6.88
C MET A 109 8.72 -17.35 -7.84
N ARG A 110 9.17 -17.43 -9.11
CA ARG A 110 8.88 -16.43 -10.14
C ARG A 110 7.37 -16.38 -10.41
N GLU A 111 6.75 -17.54 -10.62
CA GLU A 111 5.31 -17.63 -10.85
C GLU A 111 4.50 -17.22 -9.62
N LEU A 112 4.95 -17.62 -8.42
CA LEU A 112 4.33 -17.19 -7.17
C LEU A 112 4.40 -15.66 -7.00
N HIS A 113 5.54 -15.04 -7.31
CA HIS A 113 5.69 -13.59 -7.27
C HIS A 113 4.79 -12.90 -8.30
N ARG A 114 4.72 -13.42 -9.52
CA ARG A 114 3.87 -12.87 -10.59
C ARG A 114 2.38 -12.95 -10.24
N TRP A 115 1.88 -14.13 -9.85
CA TRP A 115 0.48 -14.31 -9.44
C TRP A 115 0.16 -13.56 -8.15
N GLY A 116 1.11 -13.52 -7.21
CA GLY A 116 1.01 -12.73 -5.98
C GLY A 116 0.83 -11.24 -6.26
N ALA A 117 1.54 -10.70 -7.26
CA ALA A 117 1.46 -9.30 -7.65
C ALA A 117 0.07 -8.98 -8.23
N HIS A 118 -0.44 -9.82 -9.14
CA HIS A 118 -1.80 -9.67 -9.67
C HIS A 118 -2.86 -9.78 -8.58
N ALA A 119 -2.71 -10.73 -7.66
CA ALA A 119 -3.60 -10.88 -6.52
C ALA A 119 -3.54 -9.66 -5.58
N MET A 120 -2.36 -9.09 -5.35
CA MET A 120 -2.21 -7.89 -4.51
C MET A 120 -2.91 -6.68 -5.14
N VAL A 121 -2.73 -6.45 -6.45
CA VAL A 121 -3.41 -5.36 -7.16
C VAL A 121 -4.93 -5.53 -7.07
N LEU A 122 -5.45 -6.73 -7.34
CA LEU A 122 -6.88 -7.01 -7.27
C LEU A 122 -7.44 -6.82 -5.85
N THR A 123 -6.76 -7.35 -4.84
CA THR A 123 -7.22 -7.27 -3.44
C THR A 123 -7.19 -5.84 -2.90
N VAL A 124 -6.18 -5.04 -3.26
CA VAL A 124 -6.13 -3.61 -2.91
C VAL A 124 -7.28 -2.86 -3.57
N TRP A 125 -7.57 -3.09 -4.85
CA TRP A 125 -8.70 -2.46 -5.54
C TRP A 125 -10.05 -2.81 -4.88
N LEU A 126 -10.28 -4.09 -4.60
CA LEU A 126 -11.51 -4.53 -3.93
C LEU A 126 -11.61 -3.98 -2.49
N HIS A 127 -10.47 -3.88 -1.78
CA HIS A 127 -10.42 -3.26 -0.46
C HIS A 127 -10.83 -1.78 -0.53
N MET A 128 -10.29 -1.02 -1.49
CA MET A 128 -10.61 0.39 -1.68
C MET A 128 -12.09 0.59 -2.06
N LEU A 129 -12.60 -0.22 -2.99
CA LEU A 129 -14.01 -0.21 -3.37
C LEU A 129 -14.92 -0.47 -2.17
N ARG A 130 -14.60 -1.45 -1.33
CA ARG A 130 -15.35 -1.75 -0.11
C ARG A 130 -15.30 -0.60 0.90
N VAL A 131 -14.15 0.02 1.11
CA VAL A 131 -14.01 1.19 2.01
C VAL A 131 -14.88 2.35 1.51
N PHE A 132 -14.94 2.54 0.19
CA PHE A 132 -15.81 3.53 -0.44
C PHE A 132 -17.30 3.20 -0.27
N MET A 133 -17.75 2.00 -0.65
CA MET A 133 -19.15 1.57 -0.57
C MET A 133 -19.69 1.57 0.87
N THR A 134 -18.84 1.23 1.85
CA THR A 134 -19.23 1.24 3.27
C THR A 134 -19.13 2.62 3.94
N GLY A 135 -18.69 3.66 3.22
CA GLY A 135 -18.50 5.01 3.76
C GLY A 135 -17.43 5.08 4.86
N SER A 136 -16.51 4.12 4.93
CA SER A 136 -15.53 3.98 6.01
C SER A 136 -14.44 5.07 5.99
N TYR A 137 -14.36 5.86 4.91
CA TYR A 137 -13.43 7.00 4.76
C TYR A 137 -13.90 8.29 5.45
N LYS A 138 -15.17 8.37 5.87
CA LYS A 138 -15.76 9.55 6.53
C LYS A 138 -15.08 9.89 7.86
N PRO A 139 -15.23 11.13 8.37
CA PRO A 139 -14.67 11.52 9.67
C PRO A 139 -15.04 10.50 10.76
N PRO A 140 -14.09 10.09 11.65
CA PRO A 140 -12.74 10.62 11.88
C PRO A 140 -11.59 9.89 11.14
N ARG A 141 -11.89 9.10 10.08
CA ARG A 141 -10.91 8.19 9.44
C ARG A 141 -10.28 8.73 8.14
N GLU A 142 -10.42 10.03 7.88
CA GLU A 142 -9.96 10.68 6.64
C GLU A 142 -8.45 10.50 6.40
N PHE A 143 -7.62 10.59 7.44
CA PHE A 143 -6.18 10.34 7.32
C PHE A 143 -5.88 8.90 6.85
N ASN A 144 -6.60 7.91 7.37
CA ASN A 144 -6.40 6.51 6.96
C ASN A 144 -6.79 6.31 5.49
N TRP A 145 -7.79 7.05 5.00
CA TRP A 145 -8.16 7.03 3.59
C TRP A 145 -7.05 7.60 2.71
N GLY A 146 -6.48 8.75 3.08
CA GLY A 146 -5.33 9.33 2.36
C GLY A 146 -4.13 8.39 2.30
N VAL A 147 -3.81 7.72 3.41
CA VAL A 147 -2.78 6.68 3.47
C VAL A 147 -3.12 5.49 2.55
N GLY A 148 -4.38 5.05 2.55
CA GLY A 148 -4.85 3.98 1.66
C GLY A 148 -4.69 4.30 0.18
N VAL A 149 -5.04 5.53 -0.23
CA VAL A 149 -4.85 6.01 -1.61
C VAL A 149 -3.37 6.03 -1.97
N LEU A 150 -2.50 6.55 -1.09
CA LEU A 150 -1.06 6.55 -1.31
C LEU A 150 -0.51 5.12 -1.49
N LEU A 151 -0.88 4.19 -0.61
CA LEU A 151 -0.45 2.79 -0.69
C LEU A 151 -0.93 2.11 -1.97
N MET A 152 -2.15 2.40 -2.41
CA MET A 152 -2.68 1.91 -3.69
C MET A 152 -1.83 2.43 -4.86
N THR A 153 -1.51 3.73 -4.89
CA THR A 153 -0.66 4.31 -5.93
C THR A 153 0.74 3.70 -5.92
N MET A 154 1.35 3.49 -4.74
CA MET A 154 2.65 2.81 -4.65
C MET A 154 2.58 1.35 -5.12
N THR A 155 1.50 0.64 -4.80
CA THR A 155 1.29 -0.75 -5.27
C THR A 155 1.20 -0.81 -6.80
N LEU A 156 0.46 0.10 -7.42
CA LEU A 156 0.37 0.18 -8.89
C LEU A 156 1.71 0.56 -9.51
N PHE A 157 2.44 1.50 -8.91
CA PHE A 157 3.78 1.88 -9.36
C PHE A 157 4.76 0.70 -9.30
N LEU A 158 4.83 0.00 -8.17
CA LEU A 158 5.68 -1.20 -8.01
C LEU A 158 5.29 -2.33 -8.97
N SER A 159 3.99 -2.53 -9.20
CA SER A 159 3.51 -3.51 -10.17
C SER A 159 3.92 -3.14 -11.60
N PHE A 160 3.86 -1.85 -11.95
CA PHE A 160 4.30 -1.38 -13.25
C PHE A 160 5.81 -1.54 -13.41
N THR A 161 6.63 -1.07 -12.46
CA THR A 161 8.09 -1.19 -12.56
C THR A 161 8.53 -2.65 -12.58
N GLY A 162 7.90 -3.51 -11.76
CA GLY A 162 8.14 -4.95 -11.73
C GLY A 162 7.89 -5.63 -13.07
N TYR A 163 6.85 -5.19 -13.78
CA TYR A 163 6.51 -5.70 -15.11
C TYR A 163 7.57 -5.39 -16.18
N LEU A 164 8.41 -4.37 -15.96
CA LEU A 164 9.45 -3.98 -16.92
C LEU A 164 10.74 -4.80 -16.80
N LEU A 165 10.96 -5.48 -15.66
CA LEU A 165 12.22 -6.19 -15.38
C LEU A 165 12.55 -7.32 -16.36
N PRO A 166 11.59 -8.11 -16.89
CA PRO A 166 11.91 -9.18 -17.82
C PRO A 166 12.48 -8.73 -19.16
N TRP A 167 12.34 -7.45 -19.51
CA TRP A 167 12.87 -6.86 -20.74
C TRP A 167 12.41 -7.59 -22.03
N ASP A 168 11.16 -8.05 -22.03
CA ASP A 168 10.52 -8.62 -23.22
C ASP A 168 9.95 -7.51 -24.14
N GLN A 169 9.43 -7.91 -25.31
CA GLN A 169 8.88 -6.96 -26.27
C GLN A 169 7.76 -6.09 -25.67
N LEU A 170 6.95 -6.66 -24.79
CA LEU A 170 5.86 -5.94 -24.13
C LEU A 170 6.37 -4.91 -23.13
N ALA A 171 7.39 -5.24 -22.33
CA ALA A 171 8.06 -4.30 -21.44
C ALA A 171 8.66 -3.12 -22.20
N ILE A 172 9.33 -3.35 -23.33
CA ILE A 172 9.92 -2.29 -24.16
C ILE A 172 8.84 -1.34 -24.69
N TRP A 173 7.72 -1.87 -25.17
CA TRP A 173 6.58 -1.04 -25.60
C TRP A 173 5.94 -0.30 -24.43
N ALA A 174 5.83 -0.92 -23.27
CA ALA A 174 5.31 -0.26 -22.07
C ALA A 174 6.18 0.93 -21.63
N VAL A 175 7.51 0.82 -21.68
CA VAL A 175 8.43 1.94 -21.45
C VAL A 175 8.23 3.03 -22.49
N THR A 176 8.11 2.66 -23.76
CA THR A 176 7.93 3.62 -24.86
C THR A 176 6.62 4.42 -24.69
N VAL A 177 5.52 3.75 -24.37
CA VAL A 177 4.24 4.41 -24.09
C VAL A 177 4.33 5.27 -22.83
N GLY A 178 4.90 4.76 -21.74
CA GLY A 178 5.04 5.50 -20.48
C GLY A 178 5.89 6.77 -20.61
N THR A 179 7.00 6.69 -21.33
CA THR A 179 7.87 7.84 -21.59
C THR A 179 7.19 8.87 -22.51
N ASN A 180 6.43 8.43 -23.51
CA ASN A 180 5.64 9.34 -24.34
C ASN A 180 4.52 10.05 -23.55
N MET A 181 3.87 9.37 -22.60
CA MET A 181 2.91 10.00 -21.69
C MET A 181 3.57 11.07 -20.81
N ALA A 182 4.78 10.82 -20.32
CA ALA A 182 5.53 11.79 -19.52
C ALA A 182 5.88 13.06 -20.32
N ARG A 183 6.29 12.90 -21.58
CA ARG A 183 6.57 14.00 -22.51
C ARG A 183 5.36 14.89 -22.81
N ALA A 184 4.14 14.39 -22.61
CA ALA A 184 2.93 15.18 -22.81
C ALA A 184 2.73 16.26 -21.72
N HIS A 185 3.56 16.30 -20.68
CA HIS A 185 3.45 17.33 -19.65
C HIS A 185 3.89 18.70 -20.18
N PRO A 186 3.03 19.74 -20.12
CA PRO A 186 3.25 21.00 -20.84
C PRO A 186 4.46 21.83 -20.38
N PHE A 187 4.99 21.60 -19.17
CA PHE A 187 6.08 22.42 -18.60
C PHE A 187 7.44 21.73 -18.47
N ILE A 188 7.46 20.40 -18.35
CA ILE A 188 8.65 19.59 -17.97
C ILE A 188 8.76 18.31 -18.80
N GLY A 189 7.99 18.22 -19.89
CA GLY A 189 7.95 17.08 -20.80
C GLY A 189 9.09 17.05 -21.79
#